data_AF-A0A961AWT8-F1
#
_entry.id   AF-A0A961AWT8-F1
#
_cell.length_a   1.000
_cell.length_b   1.000
_cell.length_c   1.000
_cell.angle_alpha   90.00
_cell.angle_beta   90.00
_cell.angle_gamma   90.00
#
_symmetry.space_group_name_H-M   'P 1'
#
loop_
_entity.id
_entity.type
_entity.pdbx_description
1 polymer ?
#
loop_
_entity_poly.entity_id
_entity_poly.type
_entity_poly.pdbx_seq_one_letter_code
_entity_poly.pdbx_strand_id
1 'polypeptide(L)'
;MLSRVADSLYWLSRYLERAENLARMVDVCRYDALDAVLGDSGETWRPILYAMCSEEAYQVARRSRSEELDVGRFITFADENPDCIRHCIAHARENARMV
;
A
#
# COMPACT_ATOMS: atom_id res chain seq x y z
N MET A 1 14.75 21.43 -19.61
CA MET A 1 13.44 20.78 -19.85
C MET A 1 13.52 19.25 -19.89
N LEU A 2 14.48 18.63 -20.61
CA LEU A 2 14.65 17.15 -20.64
C LEU A 2 14.82 16.50 -19.26
N SER A 3 15.56 17.13 -18.34
CA SER A 3 15.78 16.61 -16.99
C SER A 3 14.49 16.47 -16.16
N ARG A 4 13.50 17.34 -16.36
CA ARG A 4 12.24 17.28 -15.60
C ARG A 4 11.32 16.17 -16.11
N VAL A 5 11.25 15.99 -17.44
CA VAL A 5 10.47 14.91 -18.05
C VAL A 5 11.06 13.55 -17.66
N ALA A 6 12.40 13.41 -17.68
CA ALA A 6 13.07 12.19 -17.25
C ALA A 6 12.80 11.86 -15.78
N ASP A 7 12.85 12.86 -14.89
CA ASP A 7 12.52 12.69 -13.47
C ASP A 7 11.05 12.27 -13.27
N SER A 8 10.12 12.91 -13.97
CA SER A 8 8.70 12.53 -13.92
C SER A 8 8.44 11.12 -14.44
N LEU A 9 9.09 10.69 -15.53
CA LEU A 9 8.98 9.32 -16.04
C LEU A 9 9.56 8.27 -15.07
N TYR A 10 10.68 8.59 -14.42
CA TYR A 10 11.27 7.74 -13.41
C TYR A 10 10.29 7.52 -12.24
N TRP A 11 9.78 8.60 -11.65
CA TRP A 11 8.87 8.51 -10.51
C TRP A 11 7.52 7.90 -10.89
N LEU A 12 6.97 8.24 -12.06
CA LEU A 12 5.77 7.57 -12.60
C LEU A 12 5.93 6.05 -12.58
N SER A 13 7.02 5.56 -13.17
CA SER A 13 7.28 4.11 -13.30
C SER A 13 7.44 3.46 -11.93
N ARG A 14 8.17 4.10 -11.01
CA ARG A 14 8.38 3.59 -9.65
C ARG A 14 7.09 3.51 -8.83
N TYR A 15 6.22 4.51 -8.94
CA TYR A 15 4.94 4.49 -8.24
C TYR A 15 3.96 3.46 -8.81
N LEU A 16 3.95 3.26 -10.14
CA LEU A 16 3.16 2.19 -10.76
C LEU A 16 3.64 0.81 -10.32
N GLU A 17 4.96 0.57 -10.33
CA GLU A 17 5.56 -0.69 -9.89
C GLU A 17 5.22 -0.97 -8.41
N ARG A 18 5.32 0.04 -7.53
CA ARG A 18 4.95 -0.09 -6.11
C ARG A 18 3.46 -0.42 -5.95
N ALA A 19 2.58 0.28 -6.67
CA ALA A 19 1.14 0.02 -6.62
C ALA A 19 0.79 -1.41 -7.08
N GLU A 20 1.40 -1.87 -8.17
CA GLU A 20 1.20 -3.22 -8.70
C GLU A 20 1.70 -4.30 -7.73
N ASN A 21 2.90 -4.13 -7.17
CA ASN A 21 3.48 -5.07 -6.22
C ASN A 21 2.62 -5.18 -4.95
N LEU A 22 2.15 -4.05 -4.43
CA LEU A 22 1.22 -4.01 -3.30
C LEU A 22 -0.09 -4.70 -3.62
N ALA A 23 -0.69 -4.42 -4.78
CA ALA A 23 -1.95 -5.04 -5.19
C ALA A 23 -1.81 -6.57 -5.29
N ARG A 24 -0.69 -7.06 -5.83
CA ARG A 24 -0.39 -8.50 -5.92
C ARG A 24 -0.26 -9.14 -4.55
N MET A 25 0.44 -8.48 -3.61
CA MET A 25 0.55 -8.99 -2.24
C MET A 25 -0.80 -9.01 -1.52
N VAL A 26 -1.60 -7.96 -1.68
CA VAL A 26 -2.96 -7.90 -1.12
C VAL A 26 -3.83 -9.03 -1.67
N ASP A 27 -3.75 -9.34 -2.97
CA ASP A 27 -4.54 -10.41 -3.56
C ASP A 27 -4.17 -11.79 -2.99
N VAL A 28 -2.87 -12.07 -2.82
CA VAL A 28 -2.38 -13.29 -2.17
C VAL A 28 -2.84 -13.37 -0.72
N CYS A 29 -2.60 -12.33 0.09
CA CYS A 29 -3.04 -12.30 1.50
C CYS A 29 -4.56 -12.45 1.62
N ARG A 30 -5.33 -11.93 0.67
CA ARG A 30 -6.79 -12.06 0.65
C ARG A 30 -7.21 -13.51 0.39
N TYR A 31 -6.57 -14.23 -0.52
CA TYR A 31 -6.85 -15.66 -0.73
C TYR A 31 -6.47 -16.48 0.51
N ASP A 32 -5.29 -16.26 1.07
CA ASP A 32 -4.83 -16.96 2.28
C ASP A 32 -5.77 -16.69 3.47
N ALA A 33 -6.30 -15.47 3.58
CA ALA A 33 -7.23 -15.10 4.64
C ALA A 33 -8.62 -15.76 4.49
N LEU A 34 -9.01 -16.13 3.28
CA LEU A 34 -10.24 -16.90 3.03
C LEU A 34 -10.08 -18.38 3.42
N ASP A 35 -8.86 -18.92 3.28
CA ASP A 35 -8.53 -20.30 3.63
C ASP A 35 -8.18 -20.47 5.13
N ALA A 36 -7.85 -19.38 5.82
CA ALA A 36 -7.56 -19.38 7.25
C ALA A 36 -8.79 -19.75 8.09
N VAL A 37 -8.63 -20.65 9.05
CA VAL A 37 -9.66 -20.97 10.05
C VAL A 37 -9.97 -19.71 10.87
N LEU A 38 -11.26 -19.41 11.06
CA LEU A 38 -11.77 -18.25 11.81
C LEU A 38 -10.99 -18.04 13.11
N GLY A 39 -10.09 -17.04 13.13
CA GLY A 39 -9.29 -16.68 14.30
C GLY A 39 -7.85 -16.23 14.01
N ASP A 40 -7.26 -16.60 12.87
CA ASP A 40 -5.84 -16.36 12.57
C ASP A 40 -5.55 -15.28 11.51
N SER A 41 -6.57 -14.51 11.12
CA SER A 41 -6.44 -13.52 10.04
C SER A 41 -5.37 -12.47 10.29
N GLY A 42 -5.05 -12.16 11.56
CA GLY A 42 -3.98 -11.23 11.92
C GLY A 42 -2.58 -11.70 11.49
N GLU A 43 -2.31 -13.01 11.47
CA GLU A 43 -1.01 -13.53 11.02
C GLU A 43 -0.86 -13.48 9.50
N THR A 44 -1.96 -13.66 8.75
CA THR A 44 -1.95 -13.64 7.29
C THR A 44 -1.47 -12.30 6.71
N TRP A 45 -1.76 -11.20 7.39
CA TRP A 45 -1.41 -9.85 6.93
C TRP A 45 -0.10 -9.29 7.50
N ARG A 46 0.50 -9.96 8.50
CA ARG A 46 1.79 -9.53 9.09
C ARG A 46 2.95 -9.50 8.06
N PRO A 47 3.09 -10.44 7.11
CA PRO A 47 4.16 -10.41 6.12
C PRO A 47 4.14 -9.16 5.24
N ILE A 48 2.97 -8.68 4.83
CA ILE A 48 2.87 -7.50 3.96
C ILE A 48 3.22 -6.21 4.72
N LEU A 49 2.85 -6.11 6.01
CA LEU A 49 3.27 -4.99 6.87
C LEU A 49 4.78 -4.96 7.04
N TYR A 50 5.39 -6.13 7.24
CA TYR A 50 6.84 -6.29 7.37
C TYR A 50 7.58 -5.95 6.07
N ALA A 51 7.12 -6.47 4.93
CA ALA A 51 7.73 -6.21 3.62
C ALA A 51 7.74 -4.72 3.25
N MET A 52 6.75 -3.97 3.75
CA MET A 52 6.62 -2.52 3.54
C MET A 52 7.29 -1.67 4.62
N CYS A 53 7.89 -2.28 5.65
CA CYS A 53 8.38 -1.59 6.84
C CYS A 53 7.32 -0.69 7.49
N SER A 54 6.05 -1.12 7.45
CA SER A 54 4.88 -0.28 7.80
C SER A 54 4.20 -0.70 9.11
N GLU A 55 4.77 -1.66 9.84
CA GLU A 55 4.21 -2.17 11.10
C GLU A 55 4.01 -1.04 12.12
N GLU A 56 5.02 -0.21 12.37
CA GLU A 56 4.90 0.91 13.32
C GLU A 56 3.83 1.93 12.89
N ALA A 57 3.82 2.29 11.60
CA ALA A 57 2.84 3.21 11.04
C ALA A 57 1.41 2.67 11.17
N TYR A 58 1.21 1.37 10.93
CA TYR A 58 -0.05 0.68 11.14
C TYR A 58 -0.48 0.70 12.61
N GLN A 59 0.43 0.38 13.54
CA GLN A 59 0.11 0.40 14.97
C GLN A 59 -0.24 1.80 15.48
N VAL A 60 0.40 2.84 14.96
CA VAL A 60 0.04 4.25 15.26
C VAL A 60 -1.35 4.58 14.70
N ALA A 61 -1.61 4.25 13.44
CA ALA A 61 -2.90 4.50 12.79
C ALA A 61 -4.05 3.71 13.43
N ARG A 62 -3.78 2.49 13.91
CA ARG A 62 -4.76 1.67 14.63
C ARG A 62 -5.12 2.28 15.99
N ARG A 63 -4.12 2.84 16.70
CA ARG A 63 -4.34 3.49 18.00
C ARG A 63 -5.06 4.83 17.91
N SER A 64 -4.94 5.54 16.79
CA SER A 64 -5.60 6.83 16.60
C SER A 64 -7.08 6.71 16.23
N ARG A 65 -7.54 5.52 15.83
CA ARG A 65 -8.94 5.27 15.47
C ARG A 65 -9.72 4.61 16.60
N SER A 66 -11.01 4.96 16.69
CA SER A 66 -11.95 4.30 17.60
C SER A 66 -12.46 2.96 17.06
N GLU A 67 -12.43 2.77 15.74
CA GLU A 67 -12.84 1.55 15.05
C GLU A 67 -11.62 0.69 14.69
N GLU A 68 -11.84 -0.63 14.55
CA GLU A 68 -10.78 -1.55 14.14
C GLU A 68 -10.32 -1.25 12.70
N LEU A 69 -9.02 -0.98 12.55
CA LEU A 69 -8.39 -0.73 11.27
C LEU A 69 -7.96 -2.05 10.63
N ASP A 70 -8.66 -2.46 9.58
CA ASP A 70 -8.25 -3.60 8.76
C ASP A 70 -6.93 -3.35 8.02
N VAL A 71 -6.01 -4.33 8.04
CA VAL A 71 -4.68 -4.23 7.40
C VAL A 71 -4.82 -4.10 5.89
N GLY A 72 -5.73 -4.86 5.27
CA GLY A 72 -5.99 -4.77 3.84
C GLY A 72 -6.43 -3.36 3.43
N ARG A 73 -7.31 -2.74 4.22
CA ARG A 73 -7.70 -1.34 4.06
C ARG A 73 -6.54 -0.37 4.30
N PHE A 74 -5.68 -0.62 5.27
CA PHE A 74 -4.50 0.21 5.55
C PHE A 74 -3.54 0.28 4.35
N ILE A 75 -3.36 -0.85 3.66
CA ILE A 75 -2.44 -0.95 2.51
C ILE A 75 -3.09 -0.45 1.22
N THR A 76 -4.41 -0.58 1.09
CA THR A 76 -5.10 -0.22 -0.15
C THR A 76 -5.53 1.26 -0.18
N PHE A 77 -6.12 1.77 0.91
CA PHE A 77 -6.87 3.02 0.88
C PHE A 77 -6.62 3.99 2.06
N ALA A 78 -5.91 3.62 3.12
CA ALA A 78 -5.78 4.47 4.29
C ALA A 78 -5.00 5.78 4.00
N ASP A 79 -5.53 6.90 4.49
CA ASP A 79 -4.87 8.21 4.41
C ASP A 79 -3.60 8.25 5.29
N GLU A 80 -3.59 7.48 6.39
CA GLU A 80 -2.48 7.37 7.32
C GLU A 80 -1.27 6.62 6.75
N ASN A 81 -1.45 5.95 5.61
CA ASN A 81 -0.39 5.29 4.87
C ASN A 81 -0.10 6.04 3.56
N PRO A 82 0.95 6.89 3.53
CA PRO A 82 1.39 7.57 2.30
C PRO A 82 1.81 6.61 1.19
N ASP A 83 2.12 5.37 1.54
CA ASP A 83 2.54 4.32 0.62
C ASP A 83 1.40 3.38 0.23
N CYS A 84 0.14 3.67 0.60
CA CYS A 84 -0.97 2.84 0.16
C CYS A 84 -1.12 2.89 -1.37
N ILE A 85 -1.78 1.87 -1.93
CA ILE A 85 -2.00 1.73 -3.38
C ILE A 85 -2.62 3.01 -3.96
N ARG A 86 -3.65 3.56 -3.29
CA ARG A 86 -4.30 4.80 -3.73
C ARG A 86 -3.33 5.99 -3.82
N HIS A 87 -2.45 6.17 -2.84
CA HIS A 87 -1.45 7.24 -2.87
C HIS A 87 -0.41 7.00 -3.97
N CYS A 88 0.08 5.76 -4.13
CA CYS A 88 0.99 5.41 -5.23
C CYS A 88 0.38 5.76 -6.60
N ILE A 89 -0.88 5.39 -6.84
CA ILE A 89 -1.58 5.74 -8.09
C ILE A 89 -1.78 7.25 -8.24
N ALA A 90 -2.07 7.97 -7.14
CA ALA A 90 -2.19 9.43 -7.18
C ALA A 90 -0.86 10.10 -7.56
N HIS A 91 0.26 9.65 -6.98
CA HIS A 91 1.60 10.14 -7.31
C HIS A 91 2.01 9.79 -8.74
N ALA A 92 1.72 8.56 -9.20
CA ALA A 92 1.92 8.15 -10.59
C ALA A 92 1.15 9.09 -11.54
N ARG A 93 -0.13 9.34 -11.27
CA ARG A 93 -0.97 10.23 -12.09
C ARG A 93 -0.43 11.66 -12.15
N GLU A 94 0.08 12.19 -11.04
CA GLU A 94 0.66 13.54 -11.02
C GLU A 94 1.95 13.61 -11.84
N ASN A 95 2.82 12.60 -11.73
CA ASN A 95 4.01 12.50 -12.57
C ASN A 95 3.68 12.35 -14.07
N ALA A 96 2.61 11.63 -14.41
CA ALA A 96 2.14 11.51 -15.79
C ALA A 96 1.65 12.83 -16.41
N ARG A 97 1.18 13.79 -15.59
CA ARG A 97 0.74 15.12 -16.08
C ARG A 97 1.90 16.07 -16.41
N MET A 98 3.09 15.77 -15.89
CA MET A 98 4.29 16.59 -16.06
C MET A 98 5.07 16.24 -17.34
N VAL A 99 4.69 15.14 -17.98
CA VAL A 99 5.18 14.63 -19.27
C VAL A 99 4.26 15.13 -20.38
#